data_AF-A0A091RKY4-F1
#
_entry.id   AF-A0A091RKY4-F1
#
_cell.length_a   1.000
_cell.length_b   1.000
_cell.length_c   1.000
_cell.angle_alpha   90.00
_cell.angle_beta   90.00
_cell.angle_gamma   90.00
#
_symmetry.space_group_name_H-M   'P 1'
#
loop_
_entity.id
_entity.type
_entity.pdbx_description
1 polymer ?
#
loop_
_entity_poly.entity_id
_entity_poly.type
_entity_poly.pdbx_seq_one_letter_code
_entity_poly.pdbx_strand_id
1 'polypeptide(L)'
;LCVFHLFYKFKMLVLVTLCLVVLWATFSYFVDSRQEVSKAKGMVEDFRKVTSLEDSEKEEKIESIAEVPMVKSFQDHCPTLSPYLRGASKLAFKASLTLEEVQKENPQVAKGRYHPTECSALQHVAILIPHRNREKHLLYLLEHLHPFLQRQQLDYGIYVIHQAGSTKFNRAKLLNVGYLEALKEANWDCFIFHDVDLVPENDFNIYMCDRQPKHLVVGRNNTGYRLRYQGYFGGVTALTRDQFSKVNGFSNNYWGWGGEDDDLRIRVEMQKMRVVRPPADVARYTMIFHKRDHGNEENGERMKLLRQVSRTWKTDGLNSCSYKLLSVEHNPLYINITVDF
;
A
#
# COMPACT_ATOMS: atom_id res chain seq x y z
N LEU A 1 19.65 50.36 -45.27
CA LEU A 1 19.39 48.94 -45.63
C LEU A 1 20.38 47.92 -45.01
N CYS A 2 21.62 48.28 -44.64
CA CYS A 2 22.63 47.30 -44.18
C CYS A 2 22.36 46.67 -42.79
N VAL A 3 21.79 47.41 -41.84
CA VAL A 3 21.60 46.95 -40.44
C VAL A 3 20.50 45.89 -40.30
N PHE A 4 19.42 46.00 -41.08
CA PHE A 4 18.32 45.02 -41.09
C PHE A 4 18.76 43.66 -41.64
N HIS A 5 19.67 43.66 -42.62
CA HIS A 5 20.15 42.44 -43.25
C HIS A 5 21.06 41.62 -42.31
N LEU A 6 21.83 42.31 -41.46
CA LEU A 6 22.69 41.70 -40.45
C LEU A 6 21.86 41.08 -39.30
N PHE A 7 20.82 41.79 -38.85
CA PHE A 7 19.90 41.28 -37.82
C PHE A 7 19.12 40.05 -38.29
N TYR A 8 18.69 40.02 -39.55
CA TYR A 8 18.02 38.86 -40.13
C TYR A 8 18.95 37.65 -40.25
N LYS A 9 20.19 37.85 -40.71
CA LYS A 9 21.20 36.77 -40.77
C LYS A 9 21.55 36.23 -39.39
N PHE A 10 21.63 37.08 -38.36
CA PHE A 10 21.86 36.65 -36.98
C PHE A 10 20.69 35.84 -36.42
N LYS A 11 19.44 36.29 -36.63
CA LYS A 11 18.25 35.52 -36.20
C LYS A 11 18.15 34.17 -36.91
N MET A 12 18.44 34.11 -38.21
CA MET A 12 18.45 32.85 -38.95
C MET A 12 19.55 31.90 -38.46
N LEU A 13 20.73 32.42 -38.12
CA LEU A 13 21.81 31.63 -37.54
C LEU A 13 21.40 31.02 -36.19
N VAL A 14 20.81 31.82 -35.30
CA VAL A 14 20.30 31.35 -34.00
C VAL A 14 19.23 30.26 -34.19
N LEU A 15 18.30 30.45 -35.13
CA LEU A 15 17.24 29.48 -35.39
C LEU A 15 17.79 28.15 -35.93
N VAL A 16 18.76 28.20 -36.85
CA VAL A 16 19.45 27.01 -37.37
C VAL A 16 20.21 26.29 -36.25
N THR A 17 20.91 27.02 -35.37
CA THR A 17 21.61 26.38 -34.24
C THR A 17 20.66 25.70 -33.27
N LEU A 18 19.51 26.30 -32.98
CA LEU A 18 18.47 25.70 -32.14
C LEU A 18 17.89 24.42 -32.76
N CYS A 19 17.60 24.44 -34.07
CA CYS A 19 17.13 23.25 -34.78
C CYS A 19 18.17 22.12 -34.75
N LEU A 20 19.46 22.43 -34.92
CA LEU A 20 20.53 21.43 -34.86
C LEU A 20 20.69 20.81 -33.47
N VAL A 21 20.53 21.60 -32.40
CA VAL A 21 20.57 21.09 -31.01
C VAL A 21 19.37 20.17 -30.74
N VAL A 22 18.17 20.52 -31.20
CA VAL A 22 16.97 19.68 -31.05
C VAL A 22 17.10 18.38 -31.85
N LEU A 23 17.63 18.44 -33.07
CA LEU A 23 17.89 17.25 -33.88
C LEU A 23 18.96 16.35 -33.24
N TRP A 24 19.99 16.93 -32.65
CA TRP A 24 21.02 16.16 -31.93
C TRP A 24 20.49 15.52 -30.65
N ALA A 25 19.64 16.22 -29.89
CA ALA A 25 19.00 15.68 -28.69
C ALA A 25 18.02 14.55 -29.02
N THR A 26 17.21 14.71 -30.08
CA THR A 26 16.29 13.65 -30.52
C THR A 26 17.04 12.44 -31.07
N PHE A 27 18.10 12.65 -31.85
CA PHE A 27 18.95 11.56 -32.33
C PHE A 27 19.63 10.80 -31.18
N SER A 28 20.18 11.51 -30.20
CA SER A 28 20.79 10.91 -29.00
C SER A 28 19.78 10.08 -28.19
N TYR A 29 18.56 10.60 -28.02
CA TYR A 29 17.46 9.87 -27.35
C TYR A 29 17.05 8.60 -28.12
N PHE A 30 17.02 8.65 -29.46
CA PHE A 30 16.72 7.50 -30.31
C PHE A 30 17.83 6.44 -30.33
N VAL A 31 19.09 6.85 -30.16
CA VAL A 31 20.23 5.93 -30.02
C VAL A 31 20.19 5.23 -28.65
N ASP A 32 19.93 5.97 -27.58
CA ASP A 32 19.83 5.43 -26.22
C ASP A 32 18.64 4.45 -26.09
N SER A 33 17.47 4.80 -26.64
CA SER A 33 16.32 3.88 -26.71
C SER A 33 16.61 2.61 -27.52
N ARG A 34 17.42 2.68 -28.59
CA ARG A 34 17.81 1.47 -29.35
C ARG A 34 18.76 0.58 -28.55
N GLN A 35 19.63 1.16 -27.72
CA GLN A 35 20.54 0.42 -26.86
C GLN A 35 19.79 -0.27 -25.71
N GLU A 36 18.79 0.37 -25.12
CA GLU A 36 17.85 -0.22 -24.14
C GLU A 36 17.05 -1.40 -24.75
N VAL A 37 16.51 -1.24 -25.97
CA VAL A 37 15.78 -2.32 -26.67
C VAL A 37 16.69 -3.50 -27.01
N SER A 38 17.95 -3.25 -27.39
CA SER A 38 18.95 -4.29 -27.64
C SER A 38 19.28 -5.07 -26.36
N LYS A 39 19.48 -4.37 -25.22
CA LYS A 39 19.69 -5.00 -23.91
C LYS A 39 18.49 -5.82 -23.45
N ALA A 40 17.27 -5.30 -23.67
CA ALA A 40 16.04 -6.02 -23.34
C ALA A 40 15.89 -7.31 -24.18
N LYS A 41 16.26 -7.29 -25.47
CA LYS A 41 16.28 -8.51 -26.30
C LYS A 41 17.30 -9.54 -25.83
N GLY A 42 18.51 -9.11 -25.45
CA GLY A 42 19.53 -10.00 -24.90
C GLY A 42 19.09 -10.68 -23.59
N MET A 43 18.41 -9.94 -22.70
CA MET A 43 17.86 -10.50 -21.46
C MET A 43 16.73 -11.50 -21.69
N VAL A 44 15.90 -11.29 -22.71
CA VAL A 44 14.80 -12.22 -23.07
C VAL A 44 15.34 -13.52 -23.70
N GLU A 45 16.42 -13.46 -24.47
CA GLU A 45 17.08 -14.67 -25.00
C GLU A 45 17.77 -15.49 -23.91
N ASP A 46 18.39 -14.85 -22.91
CA ASP A 46 18.97 -15.55 -21.76
C ASP A 46 17.90 -16.21 -20.89
N PHE A 47 16.75 -15.55 -20.68
CA PHE A 47 15.64 -16.14 -19.91
C PHE A 47 15.02 -17.37 -20.60
N ARG A 48 15.04 -17.40 -21.94
CA ARG A 48 14.54 -18.52 -22.75
C ARG A 48 15.50 -19.72 -22.77
N LYS A 49 16.80 -19.51 -22.51
CA LYS A 49 17.79 -20.59 -22.36
C LYS A 49 17.79 -21.22 -20.97
N VAL A 50 17.44 -20.47 -19.93
CA VAL A 50 17.39 -20.98 -18.54
C VAL A 50 16.16 -21.87 -18.30
N THR A 51 15.09 -21.69 -19.08
CA THR A 51 13.83 -22.47 -18.97
C THR A 51 13.83 -23.80 -19.72
N SER A 52 14.92 -24.20 -20.38
CA SER A 52 15.01 -25.45 -21.14
C SER A 52 15.94 -26.51 -20.55
N LEU A 53 16.34 -26.38 -19.27
CA LEU A 53 17.27 -27.31 -18.61
C LEU A 53 16.87 -27.49 -17.14
N GLU A 54 15.73 -28.13 -16.88
CA GLU A 54 15.45 -28.79 -15.60
C GLU A 54 14.16 -29.61 -15.74
N ASP A 55 14.29 -30.80 -16.34
CA ASP A 55 13.34 -31.91 -16.21
C ASP A 55 14.15 -33.21 -16.13
N SER A 56 14.09 -33.90 -14.99
CA SER A 56 14.19 -35.36 -14.93
C SER A 56 13.74 -35.86 -13.56
N GLU A 57 12.69 -36.67 -13.64
CA GLU A 57 11.92 -37.34 -12.59
C GLU A 57 12.73 -38.39 -11.81
N LYS A 58 12.21 -38.78 -10.64
CA LYS A 58 12.18 -40.18 -10.20
C LYS A 58 11.11 -40.43 -9.11
N GLU A 59 10.14 -41.27 -9.45
CA GLU A 59 9.17 -41.91 -8.55
C GLU A 59 9.81 -43.07 -7.77
N GLU A 60 9.36 -43.29 -6.54
CA GLU A 60 9.43 -44.60 -5.89
C GLU A 60 8.17 -44.87 -5.06
N LYS A 61 7.68 -46.10 -5.17
CA LYS A 61 6.37 -46.61 -4.75
C LYS A 61 6.51 -47.40 -3.45
N ILE A 62 5.70 -47.12 -2.43
CA ILE A 62 5.51 -48.00 -1.26
C ILE A 62 4.02 -48.14 -0.97
N GLU A 63 3.61 -49.39 -0.78
CA GLU A 63 2.24 -49.87 -0.64
C GLU A 63 1.79 -49.95 0.85
N SER A 64 0.47 -49.89 1.00
CA SER A 64 -0.43 -49.77 2.17
C SER A 64 -0.12 -50.50 3.49
N ILE A 65 -0.66 -49.95 4.61
CA ILE A 65 -1.78 -50.53 5.40
C ILE A 65 -2.15 -49.62 6.60
N ALA A 66 -3.46 -49.60 6.92
CA ALA A 66 -4.18 -49.16 8.14
C ALA A 66 -4.96 -47.83 8.04
N GLU A 67 -6.23 -47.97 7.68
CA GLU A 67 -7.26 -46.92 7.82
C GLU A 67 -7.64 -46.73 9.30
N VAL A 68 -7.46 -45.50 9.78
CA VAL A 68 -8.17 -44.95 10.93
C VAL A 68 -8.93 -43.72 10.41
N PRO A 69 -10.25 -43.59 10.63
CA PRO A 69 -11.02 -42.50 10.05
C PRO A 69 -10.70 -41.18 10.77
N MET A 70 -9.73 -40.43 10.24
CA MET A 70 -9.59 -39.02 10.56
C MET A 70 -10.59 -38.22 9.73
N VAL A 71 -11.53 -37.58 10.40
CA VAL A 71 -12.26 -36.44 9.85
C VAL A 71 -11.23 -35.35 9.55
N LYS A 72 -10.79 -35.27 8.31
CA LYS A 72 -9.92 -34.22 7.79
C LYS A 72 -10.69 -33.49 6.71
N SER A 73 -11.39 -32.43 7.11
CA SER A 73 -11.71 -31.34 6.18
C SER A 73 -10.40 -30.60 5.91
N PHE A 74 -9.51 -31.19 5.10
CA PHE A 74 -8.42 -30.42 4.51
C PHE A 74 -9.04 -29.54 3.44
N GLN A 75 -9.35 -28.31 3.84
CA GLN A 75 -9.73 -27.32 2.88
C GLN A 75 -8.46 -26.87 2.18
N ASP A 76 -8.34 -27.18 0.90
CA ASP A 76 -7.21 -26.78 0.07
C ASP A 76 -6.97 -25.27 0.20
N HIS A 77 -5.70 -24.86 0.05
CA HIS A 77 -5.35 -23.44 0.08
C HIS A 77 -6.02 -22.69 -1.08
N CYS A 78 -6.40 -21.43 -0.83
CA CYS A 78 -6.91 -20.55 -1.87
C CYS A 78 -5.86 -20.39 -2.99
N PRO A 79 -6.29 -20.26 -4.26
CA PRO A 79 -5.36 -20.10 -5.37
C PRO A 79 -4.56 -18.79 -5.23
N THR A 80 -3.31 -18.79 -5.69
CA THR A 80 -2.42 -17.60 -5.68
C THR A 80 -3.05 -16.38 -6.32
N LEU A 81 -3.85 -16.59 -7.38
CA LEU A 81 -4.67 -15.57 -7.99
C LEU A 81 -6.13 -15.98 -7.86
N SER A 82 -6.90 -15.20 -7.10
CA SER A 82 -8.32 -15.47 -6.90
C SER A 82 -9.08 -15.44 -8.24
N PRO A 83 -9.98 -16.41 -8.50
CA PRO A 83 -10.83 -16.42 -9.70
C PRO A 83 -11.93 -15.36 -9.63
N TYR A 84 -12.13 -14.69 -8.49
CA TYR A 84 -13.20 -13.70 -8.29
C TYR A 84 -12.78 -12.26 -8.61
N LEU A 85 -11.51 -12.02 -8.93
CA LEU A 85 -11.01 -10.69 -9.28
C LEU A 85 -11.68 -10.17 -10.57
N ARG A 86 -11.97 -8.87 -10.58
CA ARG A 86 -12.73 -8.21 -11.68
C ARG A 86 -11.90 -7.14 -12.38
N GLY A 87 -10.76 -6.77 -11.83
CA GLY A 87 -9.91 -5.70 -12.31
C GLY A 87 -10.41 -4.31 -11.89
N ALA A 88 -10.30 -3.37 -12.82
CA ALA A 88 -10.66 -1.98 -12.57
C ALA A 88 -12.17 -1.81 -12.34
N SER A 89 -12.52 -1.00 -11.35
CA SER A 89 -13.89 -0.67 -10.97
C SER A 89 -14.13 0.83 -11.04
N LYS A 90 -15.32 1.23 -11.47
CA LYS A 90 -15.74 2.63 -11.44
C LYS A 90 -16.31 2.95 -10.05
N LEU A 91 -15.63 3.83 -9.33
CA LEU A 91 -16.03 4.23 -7.98
C LEU A 91 -17.20 5.23 -8.02
N ALA A 92 -18.11 5.09 -7.06
CA ALA A 92 -19.25 5.99 -6.85
C ALA A 92 -19.47 6.22 -5.36
N PHE A 93 -19.64 7.48 -4.96
CA PHE A 93 -19.77 7.86 -3.54
C PHE A 93 -21.17 8.42 -3.28
N LYS A 94 -22.09 7.53 -2.89
CA LYS A 94 -23.50 7.89 -2.67
C LYS A 94 -23.67 8.69 -1.36
N ALA A 95 -24.13 9.93 -1.45
CA ALA A 95 -24.35 10.77 -0.28
C ALA A 95 -25.30 10.15 0.75
N SER A 96 -26.30 9.39 0.30
CA SER A 96 -27.29 8.72 1.14
C SER A 96 -26.83 7.40 1.78
N LEU A 97 -25.64 6.89 1.42
CA LEU A 97 -25.13 5.61 1.93
C LEU A 97 -25.15 5.57 3.47
N THR A 98 -25.64 4.47 4.04
CA THR A 98 -25.64 4.20 5.48
C THR A 98 -24.82 2.95 5.85
N LEU A 99 -24.47 2.81 7.13
CA LEU A 99 -23.68 1.65 7.60
C LEU A 99 -24.48 0.35 7.52
N GLU A 100 -25.80 0.43 7.75
CA GLU A 100 -26.73 -0.70 7.69
C GLU A 100 -26.85 -1.25 6.26
N GLU A 101 -26.84 -0.37 5.25
CA GLU A 101 -26.80 -0.79 3.84
C GLU A 101 -25.52 -1.58 3.55
N VAL A 102 -24.35 -1.08 3.96
CA VAL A 102 -23.07 -1.77 3.78
C VAL A 102 -23.06 -3.12 4.50
N GLN A 103 -23.60 -3.18 5.72
CA GLN A 103 -23.71 -4.43 6.47
C GLN A 103 -24.61 -5.44 5.76
N LYS A 104 -25.76 -5.00 5.26
CA LYS A 104 -26.70 -5.85 4.53
C LYS A 104 -26.10 -6.42 3.24
N GLU A 105 -25.26 -5.63 2.55
CA GLU A 105 -24.57 -6.06 1.33
C GLU A 105 -23.39 -7.00 1.61
N ASN A 106 -22.92 -7.09 2.85
CA ASN A 106 -21.76 -7.91 3.25
C ASN A 106 -22.11 -8.88 4.40
N PRO A 107 -23.07 -9.81 4.21
CA PRO A 107 -23.58 -10.66 5.29
C PRO A 107 -22.55 -11.67 5.83
N GLN A 108 -21.47 -11.94 5.09
CA GLN A 108 -20.39 -12.83 5.51
C GLN A 108 -19.37 -12.13 6.42
N VAL A 109 -19.41 -10.80 6.51
CA VAL A 109 -18.55 -10.04 7.40
C VAL A 109 -19.21 -9.98 8.78
N ALA A 110 -18.49 -10.42 9.80
CA ALA A 110 -18.96 -10.41 11.17
C ALA A 110 -17.87 -9.95 12.12
N LYS A 111 -18.23 -9.09 13.08
CA LYS A 111 -17.29 -8.54 14.08
C LYS A 111 -16.03 -7.93 13.44
N GLY A 112 -16.19 -7.32 12.26
CA GLY A 112 -15.10 -6.70 11.51
C GLY A 112 -14.12 -7.66 10.85
N ARG A 113 -14.49 -8.94 10.75
CA ARG A 113 -13.68 -10.00 10.16
C ARG A 113 -14.41 -10.76 9.07
N TYR A 114 -13.64 -11.36 8.19
CA TYR A 114 -14.08 -12.28 7.15
C TYR A 114 -13.00 -13.31 6.89
N HIS A 115 -13.40 -14.52 6.52
CA HIS A 115 -12.53 -15.54 5.95
C HIS A 115 -13.27 -16.26 4.80
N PRO A 116 -12.57 -16.72 3.76
CA PRO A 116 -13.18 -17.55 2.72
C PRO A 116 -13.74 -18.84 3.32
N THR A 117 -14.82 -19.36 2.74
CA THR A 117 -15.50 -20.58 3.21
C THR A 117 -15.27 -21.77 2.30
N GLU A 118 -14.64 -21.55 1.14
CA GLU A 118 -14.36 -22.53 0.10
C GLU A 118 -12.90 -23.01 0.10
N CYS A 119 -11.97 -22.25 0.70
CA CYS A 119 -10.54 -22.53 0.75
C CYS A 119 -9.89 -21.93 2.00
N SER A 120 -8.69 -22.39 2.34
CA SER A 120 -7.87 -21.79 3.39
C SER A 120 -7.08 -20.59 2.85
N ALA A 121 -7.30 -19.39 3.38
CA ALA A 121 -6.62 -18.17 2.92
C ALA A 121 -5.09 -18.30 2.98
N LEU A 122 -4.38 -17.70 2.02
CA LEU A 122 -2.91 -17.74 1.96
C LEU A 122 -2.23 -16.87 3.01
N GLN A 123 -2.89 -15.79 3.45
CA GLN A 123 -2.40 -14.88 4.48
C GLN A 123 -3.56 -14.38 5.33
N HIS A 124 -3.30 -14.23 6.63
CA HIS A 124 -4.15 -13.48 7.54
C HIS A 124 -3.71 -12.01 7.52
N VAL A 125 -4.63 -11.10 7.20
CA VAL A 125 -4.33 -9.68 6.94
C VAL A 125 -5.08 -8.74 7.91
N ALA A 126 -4.32 -7.97 8.70
CA ALA A 126 -4.88 -6.86 9.48
C ALA A 126 -4.84 -5.56 8.67
N ILE A 127 -6.00 -4.97 8.41
CA ILE A 127 -6.13 -3.64 7.79
C ILE A 127 -6.22 -2.61 8.92
N LEU A 128 -5.24 -1.72 9.02
CA LEU A 128 -5.13 -0.71 10.08
C LEU A 128 -5.43 0.68 9.52
N ILE A 129 -6.50 1.29 10.01
CA ILE A 129 -7.00 2.59 9.54
C ILE A 129 -6.93 3.61 10.69
N PRO A 130 -6.02 4.59 10.65
CA PRO A 130 -5.97 5.65 11.64
C PRO A 130 -7.12 6.63 11.39
N HIS A 131 -7.86 7.00 12.44
CA HIS A 131 -9.13 7.70 12.28
C HIS A 131 -9.38 8.77 13.35
N ARG A 132 -9.97 9.90 12.93
CA ARG A 132 -10.68 10.87 13.76
C ARG A 132 -11.58 11.75 12.91
N ASN A 133 -12.86 11.91 13.27
CA ASN A 133 -13.81 12.84 12.63
C ASN A 133 -13.93 12.67 11.09
N ARG A 134 -13.94 11.41 10.63
CA ARG A 134 -13.95 11.03 9.20
C ARG A 134 -14.96 9.93 8.88
N GLU A 135 -16.09 9.93 9.57
CA GLU A 135 -17.10 8.87 9.57
C GLU A 135 -17.63 8.61 8.15
N LYS A 136 -17.89 9.66 7.36
CA LYS A 136 -18.36 9.48 5.98
C LYS A 136 -17.28 8.89 5.05
N HIS A 137 -16.00 9.22 5.26
CA HIS A 137 -14.90 8.64 4.48
C HIS A 137 -14.73 7.16 4.83
N LEU A 138 -14.77 6.84 6.13
CA LEU A 138 -14.75 5.46 6.60
C LEU A 138 -15.89 4.66 6.00
N LEU A 139 -17.11 5.21 5.98
CA LEU A 139 -18.26 4.54 5.41
C LEU A 139 -18.08 4.22 3.91
N TYR A 140 -17.60 5.18 3.11
CA TYR A 140 -17.27 4.93 1.70
C TYR A 140 -16.16 3.90 1.53
N LEU A 141 -15.16 3.95 2.41
CA LEU A 141 -14.06 3.00 2.37
C LEU A 141 -14.54 1.59 2.70
N LEU A 142 -15.39 1.39 3.71
CA LEU A 142 -15.94 0.08 4.08
C LEU A 142 -16.83 -0.50 2.97
N GLU A 143 -17.70 0.33 2.38
CA GLU A 143 -18.55 -0.06 1.25
C GLU A 143 -17.73 -0.63 0.10
N HIS A 144 -16.58 -0.02 -0.18
CA HIS A 144 -15.70 -0.50 -1.23
C HIS A 144 -14.80 -1.68 -0.79
N LEU A 145 -14.15 -1.57 0.37
CA LEU A 145 -13.12 -2.51 0.79
C LEU A 145 -13.67 -3.90 1.11
N HIS A 146 -14.84 -4.02 1.71
CA HIS A 146 -15.36 -5.34 2.04
C HIS A 146 -15.50 -6.26 0.81
N PRO A 147 -16.25 -5.89 -0.24
CA PRO A 147 -16.36 -6.74 -1.42
C PRO A 147 -15.03 -6.83 -2.17
N PHE A 148 -14.17 -5.79 -2.12
CA PHE A 148 -12.83 -5.81 -2.71
C PHE A 148 -11.94 -6.89 -2.08
N LEU A 149 -11.86 -6.95 -0.74
CA LEU A 149 -11.03 -7.90 0.01
C LEU A 149 -11.61 -9.32 -0.03
N GLN A 150 -12.94 -9.48 0.01
CA GLN A 150 -13.59 -10.78 -0.16
C GLN A 150 -13.24 -11.42 -1.50
N ARG A 151 -13.24 -10.64 -2.60
CA ARG A 151 -12.81 -11.15 -3.92
C ARG A 151 -11.34 -11.54 -3.97
N GLN A 152 -10.50 -11.05 -3.05
CA GLN A 152 -9.09 -11.45 -2.94
C GLN A 152 -8.90 -12.72 -2.08
N GLN A 153 -9.98 -13.32 -1.56
CA GLN A 153 -9.96 -14.54 -0.74
C GLN A 153 -9.01 -14.46 0.47
N LEU A 154 -9.04 -13.31 1.15
CA LEU A 154 -8.24 -13.06 2.37
C LEU A 154 -8.99 -13.50 3.62
N ASP A 155 -8.28 -14.04 4.63
CA ASP A 155 -8.73 -13.91 6.02
C ASP A 155 -8.28 -12.55 6.50
N TYR A 156 -9.23 -11.65 6.76
CA TYR A 156 -8.89 -10.28 7.13
C TYR A 156 -9.69 -9.78 8.33
N GLY A 157 -9.11 -8.78 8.99
CA GLY A 157 -9.77 -7.96 10.01
C GLY A 157 -9.55 -6.49 9.71
N ILE A 158 -10.60 -5.68 9.81
CA ILE A 158 -10.50 -4.22 9.69
C ILE A 158 -10.46 -3.60 11.07
N TYR A 159 -9.39 -2.89 11.37
CA TYR A 159 -9.18 -2.18 12.62
C TYR A 159 -9.19 -0.68 12.34
N VAL A 160 -10.11 0.03 13.00
CA VAL A 160 -10.19 1.49 12.98
C VAL A 160 -9.61 1.99 14.30
N ILE A 161 -8.48 2.68 14.24
CA ILE A 161 -7.77 3.19 15.41
C ILE A 161 -8.17 4.65 15.59
N HIS A 162 -9.12 4.87 16.51
CA HIS A 162 -9.68 6.17 16.81
C HIS A 162 -8.84 6.93 17.84
N GLN A 163 -8.39 8.14 17.47
CA GLN A 163 -7.73 9.05 18.40
C GLN A 163 -8.75 9.88 19.18
N ALA A 164 -8.86 9.64 20.48
CA ALA A 164 -9.68 10.44 21.37
C ALA A 164 -9.08 11.83 21.61
N GLY A 165 -9.91 12.75 22.11
CA GLY A 165 -9.50 14.10 22.48
C GLY A 165 -9.23 15.03 21.29
N SER A 166 -8.66 16.19 21.60
CA SER A 166 -8.49 17.32 20.66
C SER A 166 -7.02 17.64 20.34
N THR A 167 -6.07 16.82 20.81
CA THR A 167 -4.65 16.96 20.49
C THR A 167 -4.40 16.84 18.98
N LYS A 168 -3.23 17.25 18.50
CA LYS A 168 -2.90 17.07 17.07
C LYS A 168 -3.02 15.59 16.68
N PHE A 169 -3.49 15.34 15.47
CA PHE A 169 -3.62 13.99 14.94
C PHE A 169 -2.23 13.39 14.76
N ASN A 170 -2.05 12.13 15.17
CA ASN A 170 -0.79 11.41 15.01
C ASN A 170 -1.03 10.08 14.31
N ARG A 171 -1.08 10.15 12.98
CA ARG A 171 -1.31 9.01 12.09
C ARG A 171 -0.34 7.86 12.39
N ALA A 172 0.94 8.18 12.46
CA ALA A 172 2.03 7.23 12.65
C ALA A 172 1.89 6.43 13.96
N LYS A 173 1.62 7.14 15.06
CA LYS A 173 1.45 6.55 16.39
C LYS A 173 0.18 5.68 16.46
N LEU A 174 -0.93 6.11 15.83
CA LEU A 174 -2.15 5.30 15.74
C LEU A 174 -1.92 3.98 14.99
N LEU A 175 -1.11 4.00 13.93
CA LEU A 175 -0.77 2.79 13.19
C LEU A 175 0.10 1.82 14.01
N ASN A 176 1.02 2.33 14.84
CA ASN A 176 1.74 1.51 15.83
C ASN A 176 0.77 0.89 16.85
N VAL A 177 -0.17 1.66 17.40
CA VAL A 177 -1.22 1.14 18.29
C VAL A 177 -2.02 0.04 17.61
N GLY A 178 -2.48 0.27 16.38
CA GLY A 178 -3.25 -0.72 15.61
C GLY A 178 -2.50 -2.04 15.45
N TYR A 179 -1.21 -1.96 15.14
CA TYR A 179 -0.36 -3.14 15.05
C TYR A 179 -0.27 -3.89 16.39
N LEU A 180 -0.03 -3.17 17.50
CA LEU A 180 0.11 -3.75 18.83
C LEU A 180 -1.20 -4.38 19.33
N GLU A 181 -2.34 -3.74 19.11
CA GLU A 181 -3.64 -4.26 19.52
C GLU A 181 -4.13 -5.39 18.62
N ALA A 182 -3.95 -5.30 17.30
CA ALA A 182 -4.35 -6.38 16.38
C ALA A 182 -3.61 -7.70 16.68
N LEU A 183 -2.35 -7.64 17.11
CA LEU A 183 -1.59 -8.82 17.53
C LEU A 183 -2.13 -9.50 18.80
N LYS A 184 -2.95 -8.83 19.61
CA LYS A 184 -3.62 -9.44 20.77
C LYS A 184 -4.88 -10.21 20.36
N GLU A 185 -5.46 -9.85 19.20
CA GLU A 185 -6.72 -10.41 18.71
C GLU A 185 -6.51 -11.67 17.87
N ALA A 186 -5.46 -11.70 17.04
CA ALA A 186 -5.15 -12.84 16.19
C ALA A 186 -3.67 -12.88 15.76
N ASN A 187 -3.26 -14.04 15.27
CA ASN A 187 -1.94 -14.25 14.69
C ASN A 187 -1.90 -13.76 13.24
N TRP A 188 -1.76 -12.44 13.04
CA TRP A 188 -1.69 -11.82 11.73
C TRP A 188 -0.33 -11.99 11.05
N ASP A 189 -0.33 -12.37 9.77
CA ASP A 189 0.87 -12.50 8.95
C ASP A 189 1.28 -11.15 8.33
N CYS A 190 0.28 -10.38 7.92
CA CYS A 190 0.41 -9.17 7.13
C CYS A 190 -0.36 -7.99 7.75
N PHE A 191 0.24 -6.80 7.68
CA PHE A 191 -0.38 -5.56 8.11
C PHE A 191 -0.45 -4.58 6.93
N ILE A 192 -1.67 -4.12 6.64
CA ILE A 192 -1.94 -3.06 5.67
C ILE A 192 -2.20 -1.77 6.44
N PHE A 193 -1.35 -0.79 6.28
CA PHE A 193 -1.50 0.55 6.86
C PHE A 193 -2.21 1.43 5.85
N HIS A 194 -3.40 1.93 6.19
CA HIS A 194 -4.34 2.42 5.18
C HIS A 194 -4.98 3.75 5.56
N ASP A 195 -4.78 4.78 4.74
CA ASP A 195 -5.49 6.05 4.89
C ASP A 195 -6.99 5.90 4.63
N VAL A 196 -7.82 6.51 5.47
CA VAL A 196 -9.29 6.37 5.41
C VAL A 196 -9.92 6.94 4.13
N ASP A 197 -9.21 7.80 3.41
CA ASP A 197 -9.71 8.55 2.25
C ASP A 197 -9.20 8.03 0.90
N LEU A 198 -8.42 6.94 0.88
CA LEU A 198 -7.86 6.36 -0.33
C LEU A 198 -8.58 5.08 -0.72
N VAL A 199 -9.41 5.12 -1.76
CA VAL A 199 -10.16 3.96 -2.23
C VAL A 199 -9.46 3.32 -3.44
N PRO A 200 -9.07 2.03 -3.40
CA PRO A 200 -8.40 1.37 -4.52
C PRO A 200 -9.32 1.25 -5.73
N GLU A 201 -8.78 1.36 -6.94
CA GLU A 201 -9.59 1.33 -8.17
C GLU A 201 -9.58 -0.03 -8.87
N ASN A 202 -8.65 -0.93 -8.54
CA ASN A 202 -8.46 -2.18 -9.26
C ASN A 202 -8.14 -3.32 -8.28
N ASP A 203 -8.96 -4.37 -8.27
CA ASP A 203 -8.79 -5.48 -7.32
C ASP A 203 -7.67 -6.46 -7.67
N PHE A 204 -6.97 -6.29 -8.79
CA PHE A 204 -5.62 -6.85 -8.99
C PHE A 204 -4.55 -6.19 -8.11
N ASN A 205 -4.88 -5.09 -7.42
CA ASN A 205 -4.01 -4.53 -6.38
C ASN A 205 -4.19 -5.37 -5.09
N ILE A 206 -3.45 -6.47 -4.99
CA ILE A 206 -3.63 -7.47 -3.93
C ILE A 206 -3.16 -6.93 -2.57
N TYR A 207 -4.06 -6.93 -1.58
CA TYR A 207 -3.82 -6.50 -0.20
C TYR A 207 -3.19 -7.65 0.62
N MET A 208 -2.06 -8.14 0.13
CA MET A 208 -1.21 -9.13 0.78
C MET A 208 0.22 -8.60 0.89
N CYS A 209 0.95 -9.10 1.88
CA CYS A 209 2.35 -8.80 2.06
C CYS A 209 3.22 -9.71 1.19
N ASP A 210 4.44 -9.25 0.91
CA ASP A 210 5.42 -9.96 0.10
C ASP A 210 6.76 -9.98 0.86
N ARG A 211 7.79 -10.61 0.29
CA ARG A 211 9.16 -10.67 0.82
C ARG A 211 9.76 -9.28 1.06
N GLN A 212 9.25 -8.27 0.37
CA GLN A 212 9.65 -6.87 0.48
C GLN A 212 8.45 -5.99 0.86
N PRO A 213 8.65 -4.90 1.64
CA PRO A 213 7.61 -3.92 1.93
C PRO A 213 6.96 -3.37 0.65
N LYS A 214 5.63 -3.40 0.59
CA LYS A 214 4.88 -3.03 -0.59
C LYS A 214 4.23 -1.66 -0.40
N HIS A 215 4.34 -0.80 -1.40
CA HIS A 215 3.60 0.44 -1.49
C HIS A 215 2.46 0.25 -2.49
N LEU A 216 1.23 0.22 -1.97
CA LEU A 216 0.06 -0.13 -2.74
C LEU A 216 -0.45 1.05 -3.58
N VAL A 217 -0.04 2.29 -3.29
CA VAL A 217 -0.50 3.52 -3.97
C VAL A 217 0.56 4.05 -4.96
N VAL A 218 0.49 3.70 -6.24
CA VAL A 218 1.36 4.34 -7.24
C VAL A 218 0.83 5.71 -7.64
N GLY A 219 -0.48 5.88 -7.77
CA GLY A 219 -1.06 7.12 -8.26
C GLY A 219 -2.45 7.37 -7.73
N ARG A 220 -2.79 8.66 -7.58
CA ARG A 220 -4.11 9.10 -7.15
C ARG A 220 -4.79 9.93 -8.23
N ASN A 221 -6.11 9.98 -8.22
CA ASN A 221 -6.89 10.87 -9.08
C ASN A 221 -6.35 12.33 -9.07
N ASN A 222 -6.02 12.87 -7.90
CA ASN A 222 -5.50 14.24 -7.76
C ASN A 222 -4.02 14.42 -8.14
N THR A 223 -3.26 13.34 -8.33
CA THR A 223 -1.88 13.38 -8.86
C THR A 223 -1.81 12.98 -10.33
N GLY A 224 -2.97 12.90 -11.02
CA GLY A 224 -3.04 12.41 -12.40
C GLY A 224 -2.57 10.97 -12.54
N TYR A 225 -2.79 10.15 -11.51
CA TYR A 225 -2.35 8.76 -11.40
C TYR A 225 -0.83 8.56 -11.53
N ARG A 226 -0.04 9.56 -11.11
CA ARG A 226 1.42 9.48 -11.05
C ARG A 226 1.91 9.42 -9.61
N LEU A 227 3.06 8.76 -9.44
CA LEU A 227 3.77 8.73 -8.16
C LEU A 227 4.20 10.14 -7.79
N ARG A 228 3.93 10.53 -6.55
CA ARG A 228 4.15 11.90 -6.08
C ARG A 228 5.63 12.32 -6.18
N TYR A 229 6.53 11.42 -5.79
CA TYR A 229 7.99 11.49 -5.94
C TYR A 229 8.56 10.09 -5.73
N GLN A 230 9.81 9.85 -6.16
CA GLN A 230 10.43 8.51 -6.17
C GLN A 230 10.40 7.80 -4.81
N GLY A 231 10.70 8.55 -3.74
CA GLY A 231 10.69 8.07 -2.36
C GLY A 231 9.31 8.07 -1.67
N TYR A 232 8.21 8.27 -2.38
CA TYR A 232 6.89 8.33 -1.74
C TYR A 232 6.48 6.94 -1.24
N PHE A 233 6.13 6.85 0.03
CA PHE A 233 5.74 5.62 0.74
C PHE A 233 4.50 5.82 1.62
N GLY A 234 3.65 6.79 1.27
CA GLY A 234 2.46 7.16 2.03
C GLY A 234 1.17 6.62 1.46
N GLY A 235 0.05 6.88 2.13
CA GLY A 235 -1.26 6.41 1.69
C GLY A 235 -1.55 4.99 2.17
N VAL A 236 -1.20 3.99 1.35
CA VAL A 236 -1.44 2.58 1.66
C VAL A 236 -0.17 1.76 1.45
N THR A 237 0.27 1.07 2.51
CA THR A 237 1.47 0.22 2.51
C THR A 237 1.20 -1.13 3.16
N ALA A 238 1.96 -2.15 2.78
CA ALA A 238 1.89 -3.48 3.35
C ALA A 238 3.27 -3.91 3.86
N LEU A 239 3.33 -4.34 5.11
CA LEU A 239 4.53 -4.95 5.71
C LEU A 239 4.13 -6.21 6.46
N THR A 240 4.93 -7.27 6.34
CA THR A 240 4.74 -8.44 7.20
C THR A 240 4.96 -8.06 8.65
N ARG A 241 4.45 -8.89 9.56
CA ARG A 241 4.74 -8.77 11.00
C ARG A 241 6.23 -8.53 11.27
N ASP A 242 7.08 -9.37 10.68
CA ASP A 242 8.52 -9.34 10.90
C ASP A 242 9.17 -8.09 10.27
N GLN A 243 8.72 -7.68 9.08
CA GLN A 243 9.23 -6.46 8.43
C GLN A 243 8.93 -5.23 9.28
N PHE A 244 7.71 -5.10 9.80
CA PHE A 244 7.30 -3.95 10.60
C PHE A 244 7.98 -3.94 11.98
N SER A 245 8.08 -5.10 12.63
CA SER A 245 8.84 -5.25 13.88
C SER A 245 10.33 -4.89 13.69
N LYS A 246 10.95 -5.35 12.60
CA LYS A 246 12.37 -5.13 12.31
C LYS A 246 12.74 -3.66 12.14
N VAL A 247 11.81 -2.83 11.67
CA VAL A 247 12.00 -1.37 11.55
C VAL A 247 11.58 -0.60 12.81
N ASN A 248 11.20 -1.30 13.89
CA ASN A 248 10.63 -0.71 15.10
C ASN A 248 9.36 0.11 14.81
N GLY A 249 8.56 -0.30 13.81
CA GLY A 249 7.38 0.44 13.37
C GLY A 249 7.62 1.89 12.94
N PHE A 250 6.56 2.70 13.00
CA PHE A 250 6.60 4.13 12.70
C PHE A 250 7.22 4.95 13.85
N SER A 251 7.69 6.18 13.57
CA SER A 251 7.97 7.17 14.62
C SER A 251 6.70 7.60 15.35
N ASN A 252 6.76 7.76 16.67
CA ASN A 252 5.64 8.28 17.46
C ASN A 252 5.60 9.83 17.53
N ASN A 253 6.57 10.52 16.92
CA ASN A 253 6.81 11.95 17.13
C ASN A 253 6.23 12.87 16.04
N TYR A 254 5.57 12.31 15.02
CA TYR A 254 4.97 13.08 13.94
C TYR A 254 3.55 13.55 14.31
N TRP A 255 3.47 14.71 14.96
CA TRP A 255 2.21 15.36 15.32
C TRP A 255 1.76 16.35 14.23
N GLY A 256 0.61 16.07 13.61
CA GLY A 256 0.12 16.76 12.43
C GLY A 256 0.60 16.12 11.13
N TRP A 257 0.44 16.84 10.02
CA TRP A 257 0.64 16.29 8.69
C TRP A 257 2.10 16.29 8.22
N GLY A 258 2.57 15.10 7.82
CA GLY A 258 3.64 14.89 6.86
C GLY A 258 5.00 14.47 7.43
N GLY A 259 5.69 13.63 6.67
CA GLY A 259 7.06 13.18 6.88
C GLY A 259 7.18 11.83 7.61
N GLU A 260 6.11 11.32 8.21
CA GLU A 260 6.11 10.04 8.92
C GLU A 260 6.26 8.84 7.97
N ASP A 261 5.70 8.94 6.76
CA ASP A 261 5.83 7.91 5.72
C ASP A 261 7.25 7.85 5.15
N ASP A 262 7.87 9.03 5.00
CA ASP A 262 9.25 9.17 4.56
C ASP A 262 10.22 8.63 5.61
N ASP A 263 9.93 8.84 6.90
CA ASP A 263 10.67 8.23 8.02
C ASP A 263 10.58 6.70 7.93
N LEU A 264 9.37 6.14 7.83
CA LEU A 264 9.20 4.68 7.71
C LEU A 264 10.00 4.12 6.52
N ARG A 265 9.96 4.78 5.35
CA ARG A 265 10.76 4.37 4.20
C ARG A 265 12.26 4.37 4.51
N ILE A 266 12.77 5.41 5.17
CA ILE A 266 14.18 5.47 5.58
C ILE A 266 14.51 4.28 6.50
N ARG A 267 13.66 3.94 7.46
CA ARG A 267 13.87 2.78 8.34
C ARG A 267 13.91 1.47 7.55
N VAL A 268 12.98 1.29 6.61
CA VAL A 268 12.94 0.14 5.69
C VAL A 268 14.26 0.00 4.91
N GLU A 269 14.76 1.09 4.33
CA GLU A 269 16.01 1.12 3.58
C GLU A 269 17.24 0.85 4.47
N MET A 270 17.24 1.39 5.69
CA MET A 270 18.29 1.11 6.69
C MET A 270 18.36 -0.37 7.05
N GLN A 271 17.22 -1.07 7.05
CA GLN A 271 17.11 -2.52 7.24
C GLN A 271 17.35 -3.33 5.97
N LYS A 272 17.89 -2.71 4.92
CA LYS A 272 18.27 -3.33 3.62
C LYS A 272 17.09 -3.94 2.87
N MET A 273 15.87 -3.53 3.21
CA MET A 273 14.66 -3.87 2.48
C MET A 273 14.43 -2.83 1.39
N ARG A 274 13.71 -3.23 0.33
CA ARG A 274 13.40 -2.35 -0.81
C ARG A 274 11.90 -2.20 -0.93
N VAL A 275 11.41 -0.99 -1.19
CA VAL A 275 9.99 -0.78 -1.46
C VAL A 275 9.65 -1.32 -2.84
N VAL A 276 8.69 -2.24 -2.90
CA VAL A 276 8.12 -2.76 -4.16
C VAL A 276 6.74 -2.14 -4.42
N ARG A 277 6.37 -2.02 -5.69
CA ARG A 277 5.10 -1.41 -6.11
C ARG A 277 4.45 -2.30 -7.17
N PRO A 278 3.12 -2.50 -7.13
CA PRO A 278 2.39 -3.11 -8.24
C PRO A 278 2.48 -2.23 -9.51
N PRO A 279 2.06 -2.76 -10.67
CA PRO A 279 1.96 -1.98 -11.90
C PRO A 279 1.14 -0.69 -11.72
N ALA A 280 1.54 0.39 -12.40
CA ALA A 280 0.98 1.73 -12.19
C ALA A 280 -0.49 1.88 -12.63
N ASP A 281 -0.95 1.01 -13.53
CA ASP A 281 -2.34 0.88 -13.98
C ASP A 281 -3.21 0.10 -12.99
N VAL A 282 -2.59 -0.72 -12.13
CA VAL A 282 -3.25 -1.49 -11.06
C VAL A 282 -3.28 -0.71 -9.74
N ALA A 283 -2.17 -0.09 -9.35
CA ALA A 283 -2.01 0.61 -8.08
C ALA A 283 -2.56 2.05 -8.09
N ARG A 284 -3.77 2.23 -8.65
CA ARG A 284 -4.49 3.51 -8.69
C ARG A 284 -5.51 3.61 -7.57
N TYR A 285 -5.64 4.82 -7.05
CA TYR A 285 -6.56 5.15 -5.97
C TYR A 285 -7.33 6.42 -6.29
N THR A 286 -8.59 6.45 -5.86
CA THR A 286 -9.33 7.70 -5.75
C THR A 286 -9.21 8.22 -4.33
N MET A 287 -8.66 9.43 -4.21
CA MET A 287 -8.70 10.18 -2.96
C MET A 287 -10.06 10.87 -2.84
N ILE A 288 -10.82 10.53 -1.79
CA ILE A 288 -12.07 11.23 -1.47
C ILE A 288 -11.71 12.65 -1.02
N PHE A 289 -12.23 13.65 -1.73
CA PHE A 289 -11.83 15.03 -1.51
C PHE A 289 -12.27 15.54 -0.12
N HIS A 290 -11.35 16.21 0.56
CA HIS A 290 -11.61 16.92 1.79
C HIS A 290 -10.70 18.15 1.90
N LYS A 291 -11.12 19.14 2.69
CA LYS A 291 -10.22 20.20 3.15
C LYS A 291 -9.33 19.66 4.26
N ARG A 292 -8.18 20.27 4.49
CA ARG A 292 -7.31 19.87 5.61
C ARG A 292 -8.05 20.05 6.94
N ASP A 293 -7.99 19.02 7.78
CA ASP A 293 -8.70 18.99 9.05
C ASP A 293 -7.99 19.84 10.12
N HIS A 294 -8.77 20.41 11.02
CA HIS A 294 -8.25 21.00 12.24
C HIS A 294 -7.54 19.94 13.09
N GLY A 295 -6.37 20.30 13.63
CA GLY A 295 -5.50 19.37 14.35
C GLY A 295 -4.67 18.45 13.44
N ASN A 296 -4.78 18.58 12.11
CA ASN A 296 -3.91 17.89 11.14
C ASN A 296 -3.18 18.92 10.24
N GLU A 297 -2.81 20.06 10.83
CA GLU A 297 -1.99 21.07 10.16
C GLU A 297 -0.59 20.54 9.87
N GLU A 298 0.14 21.23 9.00
CA GLU A 298 1.48 20.82 8.60
C GLU A 298 2.42 20.83 9.80
N ASN A 299 3.13 19.73 9.99
CA ASN A 299 4.13 19.66 11.03
C ASN A 299 5.36 20.47 10.61
N GLY A 300 5.58 21.64 11.23
CA GLY A 300 6.74 22.50 10.95
C GLY A 300 8.09 21.83 11.25
N GLU A 301 8.12 20.87 12.17
CA GLU A 301 9.34 20.16 12.58
C GLU A 301 9.63 18.91 11.74
N ARG A 302 8.74 18.52 10.81
CA ARG A 302 8.87 17.25 10.06
C ARG A 302 10.22 17.06 9.35
N MET A 303 10.80 18.14 8.84
CA MET A 303 12.10 18.08 8.13
C MET A 303 13.26 17.87 9.11
N LYS A 304 13.13 18.39 10.34
CA LYS A 304 14.10 18.16 11.41
C LYS A 304 14.00 16.72 11.90
N LEU A 305 12.79 16.21 12.11
CA LEU A 305 12.55 14.80 12.46
C LEU A 305 13.15 13.86 11.40
N LEU A 306 12.92 14.13 10.12
CA LEU A 306 13.47 13.32 9.02
C LEU A 306 15.00 13.26 8.98
N ARG A 307 15.68 14.35 9.37
CA ARG A 307 17.16 14.35 9.44
C ARG A 307 17.69 13.55 10.63
N GLN A 308 16.84 13.22 11.60
CA GLN A 308 17.22 12.54 12.83
C GLN A 308 16.93 11.04 12.82
N VAL A 309 16.20 10.52 11.82
CA VAL A 309 15.75 9.11 11.75
C VAL A 309 16.87 8.12 12.07
N SER A 310 18.05 8.28 11.46
CA SER A 310 19.18 7.36 11.67
C SER A 310 19.67 7.28 13.11
N ARG A 311 19.40 8.30 13.92
CA ARG A 311 19.76 8.41 15.34
C ARG A 311 18.63 7.94 16.26
N THR A 312 17.36 8.14 15.87
CA THR A 312 16.20 7.99 16.75
C THR A 312 15.42 6.70 16.52
N TRP A 313 15.45 6.08 15.33
CA TRP A 313 14.54 4.98 14.99
C TRP A 313 14.58 3.77 15.96
N LYS A 314 15.73 3.53 16.61
CA LYS A 314 15.88 2.44 17.59
C LYS A 314 15.22 2.71 18.94
N THR A 315 14.97 3.98 19.27
CA THR A 315 14.40 4.41 20.56
C THR A 315 13.03 5.06 20.42
N ASP A 316 12.64 5.44 19.20
CA ASP A 316 11.33 6.01 18.86
C ASP A 316 10.60 5.09 17.88
N GLY A 317 9.66 4.30 18.40
CA GLY A 317 8.86 3.38 17.61
C GLY A 317 7.95 2.47 18.43
N LEU A 318 7.78 1.22 18.00
CA LEU A 318 6.98 0.22 18.73
C LEU A 318 7.40 0.10 20.20
N ASN A 319 8.71 0.08 20.45
CA ASN A 319 9.27 -0.06 21.81
C ASN A 319 9.02 1.13 22.74
N SER A 320 8.57 2.27 22.23
CA SER A 320 8.27 3.47 23.01
C SER A 320 6.86 4.02 22.73
N CYS A 321 6.00 3.22 22.11
CA CYS A 321 4.62 3.60 21.81
C CYS A 321 3.77 3.55 23.08
N SER A 322 3.73 4.66 23.83
CA SER A 322 2.88 4.81 25.01
C SER A 322 1.52 5.40 24.65
N TYR A 323 0.45 4.79 25.14
CA TYR A 323 -0.94 5.20 24.93
C TYR A 323 -1.83 4.64 26.03
N LYS A 324 -3.00 5.26 26.21
CA LYS A 324 -4.08 4.76 27.06
C LYS A 324 -5.16 4.14 26.19
N LEU A 325 -5.38 2.83 26.33
CA LEU A 325 -6.50 2.15 25.71
C LEU A 325 -7.80 2.52 26.44
N LEU A 326 -8.78 3.05 25.70
CA LEU A 326 -10.07 3.47 26.25
C LEU A 326 -11.17 2.43 25.97
N SER A 327 -11.25 1.92 24.74
CA SER A 327 -12.20 0.85 24.38
C SER A 327 -11.71 0.02 23.19
N VAL A 328 -12.21 -1.22 23.11
CA VAL A 328 -12.15 -2.09 21.92
C VAL A 328 -13.56 -2.60 21.68
N GLU A 329 -14.13 -2.26 20.52
CA GLU A 329 -15.52 -2.57 20.16
C GLU A 329 -15.57 -3.32 18.83
N HIS A 330 -16.07 -4.56 18.86
CA HIS A 330 -16.22 -5.41 17.67
C HIS A 330 -17.55 -5.11 16.96
N ASN A 331 -17.57 -4.04 16.17
CA ASN A 331 -18.73 -3.70 15.33
C ASN A 331 -18.88 -4.71 14.18
N PRO A 332 -20.05 -4.79 13.51
CA PRO A 332 -20.28 -5.75 12.43
C PRO A 332 -19.23 -5.69 11.32
N LEU A 333 -18.86 -4.48 10.90
CA LEU A 333 -18.00 -4.23 9.73
C LEU A 333 -16.53 -3.92 10.07
N TYR A 334 -16.22 -3.54 11.30
CA TYR A 334 -14.85 -3.23 11.73
C TYR A 334 -14.70 -3.32 13.25
N ILE A 335 -13.47 -3.45 13.71
CA ILE A 335 -13.10 -3.39 15.12
C ILE A 335 -12.66 -1.95 15.42
N ASN A 336 -13.36 -1.26 16.31
CA ASN A 336 -13.02 0.10 16.73
C ASN A 336 -12.12 0.04 17.96
N ILE A 337 -10.93 0.65 17.87
CA ILE A 337 -9.99 0.76 18.98
C ILE A 337 -9.85 2.23 19.32
N THR A 338 -10.32 2.64 20.49
CA THR A 338 -10.25 4.03 20.93
C THR A 338 -9.08 4.21 21.89
N VAL A 339 -8.18 5.15 21.57
CA VAL A 339 -7.00 5.45 22.40
C VAL A 339 -6.81 6.94 22.66
N ASP A 340 -6.11 7.23 23.74
CA ASP A 340 -5.65 8.57 24.12
C ASP A 340 -4.12 8.57 24.30
N PHE A 341 -3.47 9.72 24.11
CA PHE A 341 -2.01 9.84 24.00
C PHE A 341 -1.35 10.78 24.99
#